data_AF-A0AAV8RJ19-F1
#
_entry.id   AF-A0AAV8RJ19-F1
#
_cell.length_a   1.000
_cell.length_b   1.000
_cell.length_c   1.000
_cell.angle_alpha   90.00
_cell.angle_beta   90.00
_cell.angle_gamma   90.00
#
_symmetry.space_group_name_H-M   'P 1'
#
loop_
_entity.id
_entity.type
_entity.pdbx_description
1 polymer ?
#
loop_
_entity_poly.entity_id
_entity_poly.type
_entity_poly.pdbx_seq_one_letter_code
_entity_poly.pdbx_strand_id
1 'polypeptide(L)'
;MEQYLELVGLAKLTLWVAMSMTYVRFAACRVKPGMPRLLSLLPVVCLLPFLPFRFSSLHLRGISAFFLAWLALFKLLLLSVDAGPLSAPLPFLPFLASAALPVKLIDPLHHHKRNSPSISPLLPAAAKAALLSALIPFYRLKDVIHPYFLLSVYCIHMYLSLELVLAGAAGAAALLLPRGLAIEPQFDAPYRAASLQDFWGRRWNLMVSAILRPSIYLPVCARFGRAAGILATFLVSGLMHEVMFWYITLMPPTGEATAFFALHGACLVAEVAARQAGWWRPPAAVATPLTLGFVVATAFWLFYPPILRSRADEVVLAECAAAMGFLEDAGRAVIACVR
;
A
#
# COMPACT_ATOMS: atom_id res chain seq x y z
N MET A 1 -18.57 -13.87 -18.69
CA MET A 1 -18.41 -12.71 -19.60
C MET A 1 -17.78 -11.52 -18.89
N GLU A 2 -18.24 -11.13 -17.71
CA GLU A 2 -17.65 -10.02 -16.92
C GLU A 2 -16.18 -10.24 -16.53
N GLN A 3 -15.80 -11.41 -16.00
CA GLN A 3 -14.39 -11.72 -15.68
C GLN A 3 -13.45 -11.62 -16.90
N TYR A 4 -13.93 -12.00 -18.09
CA TYR A 4 -13.15 -11.87 -19.33
C TYR A 4 -12.96 -10.39 -19.73
N LEU A 5 -14.00 -9.56 -19.58
CA LEU A 5 -13.91 -8.12 -19.83
C LEU A 5 -12.93 -7.44 -18.87
N GLU A 6 -12.92 -7.84 -17.60
CA GLU A 6 -11.97 -7.36 -16.58
C GLU A 6 -10.52 -7.75 -16.92
N LEU A 7 -10.27 -8.98 -17.39
CA LEU A 7 -8.94 -9.42 -17.84
C LEU A 7 -8.44 -8.63 -19.05
N VAL A 8 -9.32 -8.40 -20.04
CA VAL A 8 -9.00 -7.53 -21.19
C VAL A 8 -8.75 -6.09 -20.72
N GLY A 9 -9.53 -5.61 -19.75
CA GLY A 9 -9.34 -4.33 -19.08
C GLY A 9 -7.96 -4.21 -18.42
N LEU A 10 -7.52 -5.25 -17.71
CA LEU A 10 -6.23 -5.31 -17.05
C LEU A 10 -5.06 -5.31 -18.06
N ALA A 11 -5.18 -6.06 -19.16
CA ALA A 11 -4.18 -6.05 -20.23
C ALA A 11 -4.06 -4.66 -20.88
N LYS A 12 -5.20 -4.04 -21.20
CA LYS A 12 -5.24 -2.67 -21.73
C LYS A 12 -4.63 -1.67 -20.74
N LEU A 13 -5.01 -1.75 -19.46
CA LEU A 13 -4.47 -0.88 -18.42
C LEU A 13 -2.96 -1.01 -18.31
N THR A 14 -2.44 -2.24 -18.29
CA THR A 14 -1.01 -2.52 -18.21
C THR A 14 -0.26 -1.87 -19.37
N LEU A 15 -0.81 -1.96 -20.59
CA LEU A 15 -0.25 -1.29 -21.75
C LEU A 15 -0.29 0.24 -21.62
N TRP A 16 -1.41 0.82 -21.21
CA TRP A 16 -1.55 2.27 -20.99
C TRP A 16 -0.56 2.80 -19.94
N VAL A 17 -0.41 2.07 -18.83
CA VAL A 17 0.57 2.39 -17.78
C VAL A 17 1.99 2.29 -18.35
N ALA A 18 2.30 1.23 -19.10
CA ALA A 18 3.63 1.06 -19.67
C ALA A 18 4.01 2.17 -20.66
N MET A 19 3.08 2.56 -21.55
CA MET A 19 3.27 3.69 -22.45
C MET A 19 3.45 5.01 -21.69
N SER A 20 2.63 5.24 -20.66
CA SER A 20 2.69 6.45 -19.83
C SER A 20 4.03 6.56 -19.10
N MET A 21 4.49 5.48 -18.46
CA MET A 21 5.78 5.48 -17.75
C MET A 21 6.97 5.60 -18.72
N THR A 22 6.86 5.06 -19.93
CA THR A 22 7.86 5.24 -20.99
C THR A 22 7.96 6.71 -21.39
N TYR A 23 6.82 7.38 -21.60
CA TYR A 23 6.76 8.82 -21.86
C TYR A 23 7.37 9.63 -20.72
N VAL A 24 6.96 9.36 -19.48
CA VAL A 24 7.51 10.02 -18.27
C VAL A 24 9.03 9.92 -18.26
N ARG A 25 9.59 8.72 -18.47
CA ARG A 25 11.05 8.53 -18.50
C ARG A 25 11.70 9.40 -19.55
N PHE A 26 11.18 9.36 -20.77
CA PHE A 26 11.68 10.13 -21.90
C PHE A 26 11.67 11.64 -21.63
N ALA A 27 10.59 12.15 -21.04
CA ALA A 27 10.42 13.54 -20.66
C ALA A 27 11.38 13.93 -19.52
N ALA A 28 11.48 13.12 -18.47
CA ALA A 28 12.34 13.39 -17.32
C ALA A 28 13.84 13.38 -17.67
N CYS A 29 14.26 12.56 -18.64
CA CYS A 29 15.64 12.57 -19.15
C CYS A 29 15.99 13.82 -19.98
N ARG A 30 15.00 14.51 -20.57
CA ARG A 30 15.22 15.67 -21.45
C ARG A 30 14.93 17.01 -20.79
N VAL A 31 14.08 17.01 -19.77
CA VAL A 31 13.63 18.23 -19.11
C VAL A 31 14.24 18.32 -17.72
N LYS A 32 14.86 19.46 -17.42
CA LYS A 32 15.48 19.74 -16.11
C LYS A 32 14.45 19.69 -14.97
N PRO A 33 14.84 19.25 -13.76
CA PRO A 33 13.94 19.24 -12.61
C PRO A 33 13.35 20.64 -12.31
N GLY A 34 12.16 20.66 -11.72
CA GLY A 34 11.39 21.86 -11.40
C GLY A 34 10.12 21.97 -12.24
N MET A 35 9.62 23.20 -12.39
CA MET A 35 8.36 23.47 -13.10
C MET A 35 8.31 22.95 -14.55
N PRO A 36 9.37 23.05 -15.38
CA PRO A 36 9.33 22.53 -16.74
C PRO A 36 9.10 21.02 -16.78
N ARG A 37 9.73 20.26 -15.89
CA ARG A 37 9.52 18.81 -15.79
C ARG A 37 8.13 18.50 -15.24
N LEU A 38 7.63 19.25 -14.26
CA LEU A 38 6.26 19.06 -13.78
C LEU A 38 5.23 19.25 -14.90
N LEU A 39 5.38 20.32 -15.69
CA LEU A 39 4.49 20.60 -16.83
C LEU A 39 4.56 19.51 -17.90
N SER A 40 5.76 18.96 -18.18
CA SER A 40 5.90 17.86 -19.14
C SER A 40 5.31 16.54 -18.63
N LEU A 41 5.28 16.32 -17.32
CA LEU A 41 4.66 15.13 -16.71
C LEU A 41 3.15 15.28 -16.47
N LEU A 42 2.61 16.50 -16.54
CA LEU A 42 1.21 16.82 -16.23
C LEU A 42 0.18 15.95 -16.97
N PRO A 43 0.33 15.62 -18.27
CA PRO A 43 -0.64 14.76 -18.96
C PRO A 43 -0.78 13.38 -18.31
N VAL A 44 0.33 12.79 -17.86
CA VAL A 44 0.31 11.49 -17.18
C VAL A 44 -0.19 11.63 -15.75
N VAL A 45 0.26 12.65 -15.02
CA VAL A 45 -0.21 12.96 -13.65
C VAL A 45 -1.74 13.11 -13.62
N CYS A 46 -2.32 13.79 -14.62
CA CYS A 46 -3.77 13.93 -14.75
C CYS A 46 -4.47 12.63 -15.17
N LEU A 47 -3.82 11.76 -15.96
CA LEU A 47 -4.41 10.51 -16.44
C LEU A 47 -4.52 9.44 -15.34
N LEU A 48 -3.48 9.27 -14.52
CA LEU A 48 -3.36 8.15 -13.58
C LEU A 48 -4.57 7.97 -12.64
N PRO A 49 -5.16 9.04 -12.06
CA PRO A 49 -6.33 8.91 -11.19
C PRO A 49 -7.58 8.36 -11.89
N PHE A 50 -7.73 8.50 -13.21
CA PHE A 50 -8.93 8.05 -13.90
C PHE A 50 -8.87 6.58 -14.33
N LEU A 51 -7.67 6.01 -14.42
CA LEU A 51 -7.47 4.64 -14.89
C LEU A 51 -8.15 3.56 -14.02
N PRO A 52 -8.18 3.65 -12.68
CA PRO A 52 -8.85 2.67 -11.82
C PRO A 52 -10.36 2.52 -12.09
N PHE A 53 -11.03 3.58 -12.55
CA PHE A 53 -12.48 3.56 -12.86
C PHE A 53 -12.84 2.71 -14.08
N ARG A 54 -11.84 2.18 -14.80
CA ARG A 54 -12.06 1.17 -15.84
C ARG A 54 -12.61 -0.15 -15.30
N PHE A 55 -12.42 -0.42 -14.01
CA PHE A 55 -12.79 -1.67 -13.38
C PHE A 55 -14.11 -1.55 -12.61
N SER A 56 -14.99 -2.53 -12.84
CA SER A 56 -16.20 -2.71 -12.04
C SER A 56 -15.86 -3.40 -10.72
N SER A 57 -14.89 -4.33 -10.75
CA SER A 57 -14.38 -5.04 -9.56
C SER A 57 -13.78 -4.08 -8.54
N LEU A 58 -14.20 -4.26 -7.29
CA LEU A 58 -13.73 -3.53 -6.13
C LEU A 58 -12.24 -3.78 -5.91
N HIS A 59 -11.77 -5.04 -5.95
CA HIS A 59 -10.36 -5.36 -5.75
C HIS A 59 -9.48 -4.75 -6.83
N LEU A 60 -9.85 -4.90 -8.11
CA LEU A 60 -9.05 -4.36 -9.21
C LEU A 60 -9.02 -2.83 -9.19
N ARG A 61 -10.16 -2.18 -8.94
CA ARG A 61 -10.25 -0.72 -8.78
C ARG A 61 -9.44 -0.24 -7.58
N GLY A 62 -9.58 -0.87 -6.42
CA GLY A 62 -8.85 -0.49 -5.20
C GLY A 62 -7.33 -0.66 -5.33
N ILE A 63 -6.87 -1.80 -5.85
CA ILE A 63 -5.43 -2.08 -6.04
C ILE A 63 -4.83 -1.12 -7.09
N SER A 64 -5.50 -0.92 -8.22
CA SER A 64 -5.01 -0.01 -9.25
C SER A 64 -5.04 1.45 -8.78
N ALA A 65 -6.02 1.87 -7.99
CA ALA A 65 -6.05 3.20 -7.38
C ALA A 65 -4.89 3.40 -6.40
N PHE A 66 -4.64 2.41 -5.54
CA PHE A 66 -3.51 2.44 -4.61
C PHE A 66 -2.18 2.56 -5.37
N PHE A 67 -1.99 1.79 -6.45
CA PHE A 67 -0.73 1.82 -7.21
C PHE A 67 -0.58 3.09 -8.04
N LEU A 68 -1.64 3.51 -8.76
CA LEU A 68 -1.55 4.54 -9.79
C LEU A 68 -1.91 5.93 -9.25
N ALA A 69 -3.09 6.06 -8.64
CA ALA A 69 -3.63 7.32 -8.17
C ALA A 69 -2.91 7.84 -6.90
N TRP A 70 -2.33 6.93 -6.11
CA TRP A 70 -1.54 7.32 -4.94
C TRP A 70 -0.04 7.16 -5.17
N LEU A 71 0.47 5.94 -5.25
CA LEU A 71 1.93 5.72 -5.20
C LEU A 71 2.65 6.24 -6.44
N ALA A 72 2.23 5.85 -7.64
CA ALA A 72 2.84 6.31 -8.88
C ALA A 72 2.70 7.82 -9.05
N LEU A 73 1.53 8.39 -8.77
CA LEU A 73 1.29 9.83 -8.81
C LEU A 73 2.32 10.59 -7.94
N PHE A 74 2.49 10.18 -6.68
CA PHE A 74 3.45 10.83 -5.77
C PHE A 74 4.89 10.62 -6.23
N LYS A 75 5.24 9.44 -6.77
CA LYS A 75 6.56 9.20 -7.38
C LYS A 75 6.82 10.12 -8.57
N LEU A 76 5.83 10.37 -9.43
CA LEU A 76 5.97 11.28 -10.57
C LEU A 76 6.11 12.73 -10.14
N LEU A 77 5.33 13.17 -9.15
CA LEU A 77 5.47 14.50 -8.57
C LEU A 77 6.85 14.71 -7.94
N LEU A 78 7.35 13.71 -7.21
CA LEU A 78 8.71 13.74 -6.65
C LEU A 78 9.79 13.73 -7.74
N LEU A 79 9.63 12.92 -8.78
CA LEU A 79 10.52 12.90 -9.94
C LEU A 79 10.60 14.26 -10.64
N SER A 80 9.50 15.04 -10.63
CA SER A 80 9.47 16.38 -11.22
C SER A 80 10.49 17.33 -10.58
N VAL A 81 10.82 17.12 -9.30
CA VAL A 81 11.79 17.91 -8.53
C VAL A 81 13.07 17.14 -8.15
N ASP A 82 13.30 15.99 -8.81
CA ASP A 82 14.47 15.12 -8.57
C ASP A 82 14.57 14.57 -7.14
N ALA A 83 13.42 14.35 -6.51
CA ALA A 83 13.32 13.78 -5.17
C ALA A 83 12.69 12.37 -5.20
N GLY A 84 12.76 11.69 -4.06
CA GLY A 84 12.03 10.44 -3.83
C GLY A 84 12.70 9.19 -4.41
N PRO A 85 11.95 8.08 -4.51
CA PRO A 85 12.51 6.76 -4.84
C PRO A 85 12.67 6.50 -6.34
N LEU A 86 12.21 7.41 -7.21
CA LEU A 86 12.25 7.27 -8.67
C LEU A 86 13.28 8.24 -9.26
N SER A 87 14.14 7.73 -10.14
CA SER A 87 15.24 8.51 -10.73
C SER A 87 15.28 8.31 -12.24
N ALA A 88 15.39 9.39 -13.02
CA ALA A 88 15.34 9.35 -14.49
C ALA A 88 16.49 8.55 -15.14
N PRO A 89 17.73 8.58 -14.62
CA PRO A 89 18.84 7.76 -15.12
C PRO A 89 18.68 6.24 -14.96
N LEU A 90 17.63 5.75 -14.29
CA LEU A 90 17.42 4.31 -14.17
C LEU A 90 17.33 3.63 -15.55
N PRO A 91 17.84 2.38 -15.67
CA PRO A 91 17.62 1.57 -16.86
C PRO A 91 16.11 1.41 -17.13
N PHE A 92 15.75 1.17 -18.39
CA PHE A 92 14.35 1.22 -18.84
C PHE A 92 13.39 0.34 -18.01
N LEU A 93 13.72 -0.95 -17.84
CA LEU A 93 12.86 -1.88 -17.09
C LEU A 93 12.79 -1.57 -15.59
N PRO A 94 13.90 -1.31 -14.87
CA PRO A 94 13.85 -0.80 -13.50
C PRO A 94 13.03 0.47 -13.31
N PHE A 95 13.14 1.42 -14.24
CA PHE A 95 12.31 2.63 -14.20
C PHE A 95 10.83 2.27 -14.33
N LEU A 96 10.48 1.45 -15.32
CA LEU A 96 9.10 1.04 -15.57
C LEU A 96 8.47 0.33 -14.37
N ALA A 97 9.20 -0.64 -13.81
CA ALA A 97 8.77 -1.39 -12.62
C ALA A 97 8.63 -0.47 -11.39
N SER A 98 9.62 0.37 -11.11
CA SER A 98 9.59 1.29 -9.97
C SER A 98 8.53 2.38 -10.09
N ALA A 99 8.26 2.86 -11.31
CA ALA A 99 7.26 3.90 -11.53
C ALA A 99 5.83 3.37 -11.42
N ALA A 100 5.56 2.18 -11.97
CA ALA A 100 4.20 1.61 -12.03
C ALA A 100 3.81 0.81 -10.76
N LEU A 101 4.76 0.11 -10.14
CA LEU A 101 4.51 -0.80 -9.02
C LEU A 101 4.90 -0.16 -7.68
N PRO A 102 4.35 -0.65 -6.56
CA PRO A 102 4.67 -0.18 -5.21
C PRO A 102 6.06 -0.63 -4.74
N VAL A 103 7.10 -0.60 -5.58
CA VAL A 103 8.45 -1.07 -5.23
C VAL A 103 9.42 0.09 -5.05
N LYS A 104 10.34 -0.07 -4.10
CA LYS A 104 11.49 0.83 -3.90
C LYS A 104 12.74 0.01 -4.16
N LEU A 105 13.51 0.47 -5.14
CA LEU A 105 14.77 -0.15 -5.51
C LEU A 105 15.84 0.30 -4.51
N ILE A 106 16.64 -0.64 -4.04
CA ILE A 106 17.77 -0.38 -3.15
C ILE A 106 19.05 -0.65 -3.91
N ASP A 107 19.97 0.32 -3.90
CA ASP A 107 21.33 0.12 -4.41
C ASP A 107 22.08 -0.89 -3.52
N PRO A 108 22.64 -1.98 -4.07
CA PRO A 108 23.39 -2.96 -3.30
C PRO A 108 24.54 -2.37 -2.47
N LEU A 109 25.12 -1.22 -2.84
CA LEU A 109 26.19 -0.57 -2.08
C LEU A 109 25.74 0.05 -0.75
N HIS A 110 24.45 0.36 -0.60
CA HIS A 110 23.88 0.90 0.64
C HIS A 110 23.19 -0.16 1.51
N HIS A 111 23.22 -1.42 1.08
CA HIS A 111 22.66 -2.53 1.83
C HIS A 111 23.71 -3.10 2.79
N HIS A 112 23.77 -2.56 4.01
CA HIS A 112 24.38 -3.31 5.11
C HIS A 112 23.67 -4.66 5.27
N LYS A 113 24.46 -5.73 5.46
CA LYS A 113 24.04 -7.12 5.67
C LYS A 113 22.82 -7.19 6.60
N ARG A 114 21.62 -7.20 6.02
CA ARG A 114 20.42 -7.71 6.68
C ARG A 114 20.33 -9.14 6.18
N ASN A 115 20.55 -10.11 7.08
CA ASN A 115 20.44 -11.53 6.76
C ASN A 115 19.03 -11.76 6.20
N SER A 116 18.91 -11.84 4.88
CA SER A 116 17.69 -12.30 4.23
C SER A 116 17.64 -13.81 4.43
N PRO A 117 16.69 -14.35 5.22
CA PRO A 117 16.57 -15.79 5.34
C PRO A 117 16.28 -16.35 3.95
N SER A 118 17.17 -17.22 3.49
CA SER A 118 17.05 -18.05 2.29
C SER A 118 15.98 -19.13 2.53
N ILE A 119 14.73 -18.70 2.61
CA ILE A 119 13.57 -19.55 2.38
C ILE A 119 12.99 -19.02 1.08
N SER A 120 12.74 -19.90 0.11
CA SER A 120 12.11 -19.49 -1.15
C SER A 120 10.91 -18.58 -0.83
N PRO A 121 10.83 -17.37 -1.43
CA PRO A 121 9.80 -16.38 -1.07
C PRO A 121 8.36 -16.89 -1.27
N LEU A 122 8.22 -18.03 -1.95
CA LEU A 122 6.99 -18.76 -2.19
C LEU A 122 6.40 -19.40 -0.94
N LEU A 123 7.21 -19.98 -0.04
CA LEU A 123 6.67 -20.69 1.13
C LEU A 123 5.98 -19.74 2.13
N PRO A 124 6.58 -18.60 2.51
CA PRO A 124 5.90 -17.62 3.36
C PRO A 124 4.66 -17.01 2.69
N ALA A 125 4.67 -16.83 1.36
CA ALA A 125 3.51 -16.35 0.62
C ALA A 125 2.37 -17.37 0.60
N ALA A 126 2.68 -18.65 0.34
CA ALA A 126 1.71 -19.74 0.38
C ALA A 126 1.10 -19.91 1.77
N ALA A 127 1.90 -19.82 2.83
CA ALA A 127 1.41 -19.87 4.21
C ALA A 127 0.44 -18.71 4.52
N LYS A 128 0.73 -17.49 4.06
CA LYS A 128 -0.17 -16.33 4.21
C LYS A 128 -1.45 -16.49 3.41
N ALA A 129 -1.37 -17.01 2.18
CA ALA A 129 -2.53 -17.30 1.36
C ALA A 129 -3.43 -18.36 2.03
N ALA A 130 -2.83 -19.43 2.56
CA ALA A 130 -3.57 -20.45 3.31
C ALA A 130 -4.23 -19.88 4.57
N LEU A 131 -3.54 -18.99 5.31
CA LEU A 131 -4.11 -18.32 6.47
C LEU A 131 -5.28 -17.40 6.07
N LEU A 132 -5.16 -16.67 4.95
CA LEU A 132 -6.24 -15.84 4.43
C LEU A 132 -7.46 -16.70 4.05
N SER A 133 -7.26 -17.84 3.40
CA SER A 133 -8.32 -18.80 3.09
C SER A 133 -8.97 -19.37 4.36
N ALA A 134 -8.19 -19.60 5.42
CA ALA A 134 -8.72 -20.07 6.70
C ALA A 134 -9.65 -19.06 7.39
N LEU A 135 -9.66 -17.78 6.96
CA LEU A 135 -10.59 -16.78 7.50
C LEU A 135 -12.01 -16.88 6.91
N ILE A 136 -12.16 -17.52 5.75
CA ILE A 136 -13.43 -17.55 5.00
C ILE A 136 -14.62 -18.10 5.81
N PRO A 137 -14.47 -19.20 6.58
CA PRO A 137 -15.59 -19.76 7.35
C PRO A 137 -16.18 -18.78 8.37
N PHE A 138 -15.36 -17.89 8.95
CA PHE A 138 -15.84 -16.94 9.96
C PHE A 138 -16.84 -15.92 9.40
N TYR A 139 -16.72 -15.55 8.12
CA TYR A 139 -17.68 -14.63 7.50
C TYR A 139 -19.06 -15.25 7.27
N ARG A 140 -19.13 -16.58 7.13
CA ARG A 140 -20.42 -17.30 7.06
C ARG A 140 -21.16 -17.29 8.39
N LEU A 141 -20.44 -17.05 9.48
CA LEU A 141 -20.96 -16.98 10.84
C LEU A 141 -21.14 -15.54 11.33
N LYS A 142 -21.06 -14.53 10.44
CA LYS A 142 -21.04 -13.10 10.79
C LYS A 142 -22.21 -12.66 11.67
N ASP A 143 -23.38 -13.29 11.50
CA ASP A 143 -24.60 -12.96 12.26
C ASP A 143 -24.61 -13.54 13.69
N VAL A 144 -23.72 -14.50 13.98
CA VAL A 144 -23.65 -15.22 15.26
C VAL A 144 -22.42 -14.82 16.08
N ILE A 145 -21.32 -14.46 15.42
CA ILE A 145 -20.07 -14.11 16.10
C ILE A 145 -20.11 -12.69 16.68
N HIS A 146 -19.39 -12.50 17.78
CA HIS A 146 -19.30 -11.20 18.44
C HIS A 146 -18.71 -10.12 17.50
N PRO A 147 -19.28 -8.91 17.42
CA PRO A 147 -18.87 -7.88 16.45
C PRO A 147 -17.38 -7.53 16.49
N TYR A 148 -16.78 -7.45 17.69
CA TYR A 148 -15.35 -7.18 17.84
C TYR A 148 -14.45 -8.33 17.38
N PHE A 149 -14.95 -9.58 17.46
CA PHE A 149 -14.23 -10.71 16.89
C PHE A 149 -14.25 -10.65 15.36
N LEU A 150 -15.41 -10.33 14.76
CA LEU A 150 -15.52 -10.12 13.31
C LEU A 150 -14.61 -8.98 12.82
N LEU A 151 -14.57 -7.85 13.52
CA LEU A 151 -13.64 -6.76 13.22
C LEU A 151 -12.16 -7.19 13.32
N SER A 152 -11.82 -8.06 14.26
CA SER A 152 -10.48 -8.63 14.37
C SER A 152 -10.15 -9.52 13.18
N VAL A 153 -11.11 -10.32 12.71
CA VAL A 153 -10.97 -11.13 11.49
C VAL A 153 -10.76 -10.22 10.26
N TYR A 154 -11.52 -9.13 10.13
CA TYR A 154 -11.32 -8.13 9.07
C TYR A 154 -9.95 -7.45 9.15
N CYS A 155 -9.42 -7.20 10.35
CA CYS A 155 -8.07 -6.69 10.56
C CYS A 155 -6.99 -7.64 10.04
N ILE A 156 -7.11 -8.93 10.35
CA ILE A 156 -6.17 -9.95 9.88
C ILE A 156 -6.28 -10.11 8.36
N HIS A 157 -7.50 -10.15 7.81
CA HIS A 157 -7.73 -10.21 6.37
C HIS A 157 -7.04 -9.04 5.67
N MET A 158 -7.32 -7.80 6.07
CA MET A 158 -6.79 -6.61 5.41
C MET A 158 -5.26 -6.62 5.40
N TYR A 159 -4.64 -6.96 6.54
CA TYR A 159 -3.19 -7.08 6.64
C TYR A 159 -2.64 -8.15 5.68
N LEU A 160 -3.18 -9.36 5.69
CA LEU A 160 -2.70 -10.47 4.85
C LEU A 160 -2.91 -10.19 3.36
N SER A 161 -4.07 -9.66 2.98
CA SER A 161 -4.41 -9.31 1.61
C SER A 161 -3.49 -8.22 1.08
N LEU A 162 -3.25 -7.16 1.85
CA LEU A 162 -2.31 -6.10 1.47
C LEU A 162 -0.88 -6.65 1.35
N GLU A 163 -0.44 -7.49 2.28
CA GLU A 163 0.89 -8.11 2.23
C GLU A 163 1.08 -9.00 1.00
N LEU A 164 0.08 -9.83 0.64
CA LEU A 164 0.09 -10.67 -0.56
C LEU A 164 0.10 -9.85 -1.84
N VAL A 165 -0.73 -8.81 -1.94
CA VAL A 165 -0.78 -7.92 -3.12
C VAL A 165 0.57 -7.24 -3.34
N LEU A 166 1.17 -6.68 -2.28
CA LEU A 166 2.46 -5.99 -2.38
C LEU A 166 3.62 -6.96 -2.63
N ALA A 167 3.58 -8.16 -2.05
CA ALA A 167 4.56 -9.21 -2.34
C ALA A 167 4.45 -9.68 -3.80
N GLY A 168 3.24 -9.85 -4.32
CA GLY A 168 2.99 -10.19 -5.73
C GLY A 168 3.52 -9.10 -6.67
N ALA A 169 3.27 -7.83 -6.34
CA ALA A 169 3.80 -6.69 -7.11
C ALA A 169 5.34 -6.64 -7.07
N ALA A 170 5.96 -6.92 -5.92
CA ALA A 170 7.41 -7.02 -5.79
C ALA A 170 7.98 -8.19 -6.61
N GLY A 171 7.30 -9.35 -6.61
CA GLY A 171 7.66 -10.50 -7.45
C GLY A 171 7.57 -10.18 -8.94
N ALA A 172 6.48 -9.54 -9.38
CA ALA A 172 6.32 -9.10 -10.76
C ALA A 172 7.40 -8.09 -11.17
N ALA A 173 7.73 -7.13 -10.29
CA ALA A 173 8.83 -6.21 -10.52
C ALA A 173 10.16 -6.96 -10.67
N ALA A 174 10.46 -7.91 -9.78
CA ALA A 174 11.72 -8.67 -9.79
C ALA A 174 11.96 -9.43 -11.11
N LEU A 175 10.91 -9.86 -11.82
CA LEU A 175 11.03 -10.47 -13.16
C LEU A 175 11.55 -9.49 -14.22
N LEU A 176 11.38 -8.18 -14.02
CA LEU A 176 11.81 -7.12 -14.92
C LEU A 176 13.18 -6.53 -14.55
N LEU A 177 13.70 -6.83 -13.35
CA LEU A 177 14.94 -6.25 -12.86
C LEU A 177 16.17 -7.09 -13.26
N PRO A 178 17.32 -6.45 -13.53
CA PRO A 178 18.59 -7.16 -13.62
C PRO A 178 18.91 -7.91 -12.31
N ARG A 179 19.60 -9.05 -12.42
CA ARG A 179 20.07 -9.81 -11.25
C ARG A 179 20.96 -8.90 -10.37
N GLY A 180 20.66 -8.86 -9.07
CA GLY A 180 21.44 -8.11 -8.07
C GLY A 180 20.80 -6.80 -7.59
N LEU A 181 19.70 -6.34 -8.21
CA LEU A 181 18.95 -5.19 -7.69
C LEU A 181 17.96 -5.65 -6.61
N ALA A 182 18.09 -5.12 -5.40
CA ALA A 182 17.23 -5.48 -4.28
C ALA A 182 15.98 -4.60 -4.24
N ILE A 183 14.84 -5.19 -3.86
CA ILE A 183 13.60 -4.47 -3.58
C ILE A 183 13.42 -4.38 -2.07
N GLU A 184 13.11 -3.19 -1.57
CA GLU A 184 12.80 -3.00 -0.14
C GLU A 184 11.56 -3.83 0.26
N PRO A 185 11.62 -4.57 1.39
CA PRO A 185 10.43 -5.19 1.95
C PRO A 185 9.33 -4.17 2.21
N GLN A 186 8.08 -4.59 2.03
CA GLN A 186 6.93 -3.70 2.14
C GLN A 186 6.46 -3.54 3.59
N PHE A 187 6.68 -4.60 4.38
CA PHE A 187 6.41 -4.66 5.81
C PHE A 187 7.64 -5.19 6.55
N ASP A 188 7.81 -4.78 7.81
CA ASP A 188 8.86 -5.28 8.71
C ASP A 188 8.24 -5.67 10.06
N ALA A 189 7.57 -6.83 10.09
CA ALA A 189 6.94 -7.40 11.28
C ALA A 189 6.18 -6.37 12.14
N PRO A 190 5.09 -5.75 11.63
CA PRO A 190 4.38 -4.65 12.29
C PRO A 190 3.83 -5.01 13.67
N TYR A 191 3.55 -6.29 13.91
CA TYR A 191 3.15 -6.83 15.23
C TYR A 191 4.27 -6.80 16.29
N ARG A 192 5.49 -6.37 15.95
CA ARG A 192 6.60 -6.14 16.90
C ARG A 192 6.80 -4.66 17.22
N ALA A 193 5.90 -3.78 16.80
CA ALA A 193 6.02 -2.36 17.03
C ALA A 193 5.82 -2.01 18.51
N ALA A 194 6.84 -1.42 19.13
CA ALA A 194 6.80 -0.98 20.53
C ALA A 194 6.44 0.51 20.70
N SER A 195 6.09 1.21 19.62
CA SER A 195 5.69 2.63 19.63
C SER A 195 4.96 2.97 18.34
N LEU A 196 4.16 4.04 18.34
CA LEU A 196 3.49 4.53 17.13
C LEU A 196 4.50 4.96 16.07
N GLN A 197 5.60 5.58 16.49
CA GLN A 197 6.69 5.93 15.59
C GLN A 197 7.30 4.71 14.88
N ASP A 198 7.50 3.61 15.61
CA ASP A 198 8.06 2.38 15.04
C ASP A 198 7.04 1.68 14.11
N PHE A 199 5.77 1.64 14.50
CA PHE A 199 4.69 1.07 13.69
C PHE A 199 4.59 1.76 12.32
N TRP A 200 4.29 3.06 12.30
CA TRP A 200 4.02 3.81 11.07
C TRP A 200 5.29 4.12 10.26
N GLY A 201 6.42 4.37 10.94
CA GLY A 201 7.62 4.83 10.25
C GLY A 201 8.54 3.73 9.74
N ARG A 202 8.50 2.53 10.33
CA ARG A 202 9.52 1.49 10.11
C ARG A 202 8.98 0.09 9.86
N ARG A 203 7.68 -0.16 10.06
CA ARG A 203 7.14 -1.53 9.97
C ARG A 203 5.90 -1.67 9.10
N TRP A 204 5.05 -0.65 9.07
CA TRP A 204 3.83 -0.63 8.29
C TRP A 204 4.03 0.09 6.95
N ASN A 205 3.79 -0.61 5.84
CA ASN A 205 3.77 -0.06 4.47
C ASN A 205 4.92 0.92 4.17
N LEU A 206 6.13 0.38 4.06
CA LEU A 206 7.36 1.18 3.88
C LEU A 206 7.37 1.99 2.60
N MET A 207 6.64 1.55 1.57
CA MET A 207 6.47 2.32 0.33
C MET A 207 5.72 3.64 0.57
N VAL A 208 4.62 3.62 1.33
CA VAL A 208 3.89 4.86 1.69
C VAL A 208 4.79 5.80 2.50
N SER A 209 5.55 5.27 3.46
CA SER A 209 6.52 6.06 4.22
C SER A 209 7.64 6.63 3.33
N ALA A 210 8.10 5.87 2.33
CA ALA A 210 9.13 6.30 1.40
C ALA A 210 8.67 7.40 0.43
N ILE A 211 7.37 7.50 0.13
CA ILE A 211 6.83 8.61 -0.67
C ILE A 211 6.46 9.82 0.19
N LEU A 212 5.83 9.62 1.35
CA LEU A 212 5.34 10.72 2.19
C LEU A 212 6.48 11.47 2.89
N ARG A 213 7.57 10.77 3.21
CA ARG A 213 8.74 11.39 3.85
C ARG A 213 9.36 12.51 3.00
N PRO A 214 9.75 12.29 1.74
CA PRO A 214 10.29 13.35 0.89
C PRO A 214 9.23 14.33 0.35
N SER A 215 7.97 13.90 0.18
CA SER A 215 6.93 14.79 -0.38
C SER A 215 6.33 15.75 0.64
N ILE A 216 6.09 15.29 1.88
CA ILE A 216 5.38 16.07 2.90
C ILE A 216 6.25 16.31 4.13
N TYR A 217 6.78 15.25 4.75
CA TYR A 217 7.46 15.38 6.05
C TYR A 217 8.68 16.31 5.98
N LEU A 218 9.62 16.06 5.06
CA LEU A 218 10.86 16.82 4.98
C LEU A 218 10.62 18.31 4.66
N PRO A 219 9.81 18.68 3.64
CA PRO A 219 9.54 20.09 3.34
C PRO A 219 8.87 20.83 4.51
N VAL A 220 7.84 20.23 5.13
CA VAL A 220 7.10 20.86 6.23
C VAL A 220 7.97 20.93 7.49
N CYS A 221 8.72 19.86 7.79
CA CYS A 221 9.64 19.83 8.94
C CYS A 221 10.73 20.90 8.82
N ALA A 222 11.28 21.11 7.62
CA ALA A 222 12.30 22.12 7.39
C ALA A 222 11.78 23.56 7.64
N ARG A 223 10.49 23.80 7.39
CA ARG A 223 9.90 25.14 7.48
C ARG A 223 9.19 25.45 8.80
N PHE A 224 8.60 24.44 9.43
CA PHE A 224 7.68 24.58 10.58
C PHE A 224 8.03 23.64 11.75
N GLY A 225 9.12 22.87 11.64
CA GLY A 225 9.59 21.98 12.69
C GLY A 225 8.98 20.57 12.67
N ARG A 226 9.55 19.70 13.50
CA ARG A 226 9.26 18.26 13.49
C ARG A 226 7.80 17.91 13.75
N ALA A 227 7.15 18.58 14.71
CA ALA A 227 5.75 18.32 15.06
C ALA A 227 4.82 18.63 13.88
N ALA A 228 4.99 19.78 13.22
CA ALA A 228 4.24 20.15 12.04
C ALA A 228 4.46 19.16 10.88
N GLY A 229 5.71 18.72 10.68
CA GLY A 229 6.05 17.69 9.70
C GLY A 229 5.30 16.38 9.92
N ILE A 230 5.23 15.90 11.17
CA ILE A 230 4.47 14.70 11.55
C ILE A 230 2.98 14.92 11.27
N LEU A 231 2.38 15.98 11.80
CA LEU A 231 0.95 16.24 11.67
C LEU A 231 0.53 16.38 10.20
N ALA A 232 1.29 17.11 9.38
CA ALA A 232 1.01 17.26 7.96
C ALA A 232 1.11 15.92 7.22
N THR A 233 2.10 15.09 7.55
CA THR A 233 2.26 13.76 6.94
C THR A 233 1.05 12.86 7.21
N PHE A 234 0.60 12.83 8.46
CA PHE A 234 -0.57 12.04 8.85
C PHE A 234 -1.86 12.61 8.27
N LEU A 235 -2.01 13.95 8.20
CA LEU A 235 -3.16 14.58 7.55
C LEU A 235 -3.25 14.21 6.07
N VAL A 236 -2.16 14.35 5.31
CA VAL A 236 -2.12 13.98 3.89
C VAL A 236 -2.37 12.48 3.72
N SER A 237 -1.82 11.64 4.60
CA SER A 237 -2.10 10.20 4.60
C SER A 237 -3.59 9.93 4.82
N GLY A 238 -4.24 10.60 5.78
CA GLY A 238 -5.67 10.48 6.05
C GLY A 238 -6.54 10.87 4.88
N LEU A 239 -6.25 12.01 4.24
CA LEU A 239 -6.94 12.46 3.04
C LEU A 239 -6.80 11.45 1.89
N MET A 240 -5.61 10.87 1.71
CA MET A 240 -5.41 9.83 0.70
C MET A 240 -6.22 8.57 1.03
N HIS A 241 -6.39 8.21 2.30
CA HIS A 241 -7.26 7.07 2.66
C HIS A 241 -8.74 7.35 2.43
N GLU A 242 -9.23 8.59 2.62
CA GLU A 242 -10.59 8.95 2.18
C GLU A 242 -10.76 8.77 0.67
N VAL A 243 -9.76 9.19 -0.11
CA VAL A 243 -9.74 8.97 -1.56
C VAL A 243 -9.72 7.48 -1.88
N MET A 244 -8.93 6.66 -1.18
CA MET A 244 -8.91 5.21 -1.37
C MET A 244 -10.25 4.56 -1.01
N PHE A 245 -10.90 4.99 0.07
CA PHE A 245 -12.23 4.52 0.45
C PHE A 245 -13.25 4.91 -0.60
N TRP A 246 -13.17 6.10 -1.19
CA TRP A 246 -14.01 6.48 -2.32
C TRP A 246 -13.78 5.58 -3.54
N TYR A 247 -12.53 5.26 -3.92
CA TYR A 247 -12.26 4.31 -5.00
C TYR A 247 -12.83 2.92 -4.69
N ILE A 248 -12.78 2.45 -3.44
CA ILE A 248 -13.25 1.11 -3.08
C ILE A 248 -14.78 1.07 -3.05
N THR A 249 -15.38 2.00 -2.33
CA THR A 249 -16.82 2.00 -1.97
C THR A 249 -17.70 2.76 -2.95
N LEU A 250 -17.12 3.66 -3.75
CA LEU A 250 -17.83 4.67 -4.57
C LEU A 250 -18.77 5.59 -3.77
N MET A 251 -18.60 5.64 -2.45
CA MET A 251 -19.35 6.50 -1.54
C MET A 251 -18.56 7.77 -1.21
N PRO A 252 -19.24 8.91 -0.95
CA PRO A 252 -18.57 10.15 -0.61
C PRO A 252 -17.72 9.98 0.68
N PRO A 253 -16.59 10.71 0.78
CA PRO A 253 -15.72 10.64 1.94
C PRO A 253 -16.46 11.13 3.19
N THR A 254 -16.18 10.50 4.33
CA THR A 254 -16.87 10.77 5.61
C THR A 254 -16.00 11.55 6.59
N GLY A 255 -14.69 11.58 6.35
CA GLY A 255 -13.71 12.23 7.23
C GLY A 255 -13.23 11.34 8.37
N GLU A 256 -13.82 10.16 8.60
CA GLU A 256 -13.44 9.25 9.67
C GLU A 256 -12.04 8.65 9.46
N ALA A 257 -11.65 8.34 8.21
CA ALA A 257 -10.30 7.88 7.92
C ALA A 257 -9.29 9.02 8.14
N THR A 258 -9.65 10.25 7.76
CA THR A 258 -8.80 11.42 8.06
C THR A 258 -8.64 11.63 9.56
N ALA A 259 -9.72 11.49 10.34
CA ALA A 259 -9.70 11.57 11.80
C ALA A 259 -8.80 10.49 12.43
N PHE A 260 -8.87 9.25 11.93
CA PHE A 260 -7.99 8.15 12.38
C PHE A 260 -6.51 8.53 12.24
N PHE A 261 -6.08 8.97 11.05
CA PHE A 261 -4.68 9.32 10.84
C PHE A 261 -4.28 10.60 11.59
N ALA A 262 -5.15 11.62 11.64
CA ALA A 262 -4.88 12.84 12.40
C ALA A 262 -4.67 12.56 13.89
N LEU A 263 -5.52 11.71 14.49
CA LEU A 263 -5.37 11.24 15.86
C LEU A 263 -4.02 10.54 16.06
N HIS A 264 -3.65 9.62 15.16
CA HIS A 264 -2.38 8.92 15.23
C HIS A 264 -1.17 9.86 15.11
N GLY A 265 -1.26 10.88 14.24
CA GLY A 265 -0.23 11.91 14.12
C GLY A 265 -0.07 12.72 15.41
N ALA A 266 -1.18 13.15 16.02
CA ALA A 266 -1.17 13.87 17.30
C ALA A 266 -0.60 13.00 18.44
N CYS A 267 -1.04 11.75 18.55
CA CYS A 267 -0.51 10.80 19.53
C CYS A 267 0.98 10.52 19.32
N LEU A 268 1.46 10.45 18.08
CA LEU A 268 2.88 10.28 17.79
C LEU A 268 3.69 11.51 18.22
N VAL A 269 3.20 12.73 17.97
CA VAL A 269 3.84 13.96 18.48
C VAL A 269 3.90 13.94 20.01
N ALA A 270 2.81 13.57 20.66
CA ALA A 270 2.76 13.43 22.13
C ALA A 270 3.72 12.36 22.64
N GLU A 271 3.80 11.19 21.98
CA GLU A 271 4.74 10.11 22.28
C GLU A 271 6.20 10.59 22.18
N VAL A 272 6.53 11.34 21.12
CA VAL A 272 7.87 11.93 20.94
C VAL A 272 8.18 12.92 22.05
N ALA A 273 7.26 13.82 22.38
CA ALA A 273 7.43 14.81 23.44
C ALA A 273 7.60 14.14 24.83
N ALA A 274 6.75 13.17 25.17
CA ALA A 274 6.84 12.43 26.43
C ALA A 274 8.16 11.65 26.56
N ARG A 275 8.66 11.08 25.45
CA ARG A 275 9.95 10.37 25.42
C ARG A 275 11.14 11.32 25.58
N GLN A 276 11.05 12.53 25.03
CA GLN A 276 12.05 13.59 25.18
C GLN A 276 12.06 14.16 26.61
N ALA A 277 10.89 14.33 27.23
CA ALA A 277 10.75 14.72 28.63
C ALA A 277 11.15 13.63 29.64
N GLY A 278 11.40 12.40 29.18
CA GLY A 278 11.77 11.27 30.03
C GLY A 278 10.60 10.62 30.78
N TRP A 279 9.36 11.07 30.55
CA TRP A 279 8.17 10.60 31.26
C TRP A 279 7.68 9.22 30.79
N TRP A 280 7.99 8.82 29.56
CA TRP A 280 7.43 7.62 28.95
C TRP A 280 8.49 6.75 28.26
N ARG A 281 8.85 5.64 28.90
CA ARG A 281 9.74 4.60 28.37
C ARG A 281 9.35 3.19 28.86
N PRO A 282 8.14 2.70 28.55
CA PRO A 282 7.74 1.36 28.96
C PRO A 282 8.66 0.29 28.36
N PRO A 283 8.90 -0.84 29.07
CA PRO A 283 9.57 -2.00 28.49
C PRO A 283 8.85 -2.49 27.23
N ALA A 284 9.58 -3.04 26.27
CA ALA A 284 9.02 -3.46 24.97
C ALA A 284 7.84 -4.44 25.09
N ALA A 285 7.87 -5.32 26.11
CA ALA A 285 6.80 -6.27 26.40
C ALA A 285 5.46 -5.61 26.75
N VAL A 286 5.48 -4.41 27.33
CA VAL A 286 4.28 -3.62 27.66
C VAL A 286 3.96 -2.64 26.53
N ALA A 287 4.99 -2.04 25.94
CA ALA A 287 4.83 -1.04 24.89
C ALA A 287 4.19 -1.61 23.62
N THR A 288 4.53 -2.86 23.27
CA THR A 288 3.99 -3.54 22.07
C THR A 288 2.48 -3.76 22.15
N PRO A 289 1.93 -4.47 23.18
CA PRO A 289 0.48 -4.65 23.27
C PRO A 289 -0.27 -3.34 23.44
N LEU A 290 0.29 -2.33 24.13
CA LEU A 290 -0.32 -1.00 24.21
C LEU A 290 -0.41 -0.33 22.83
N THR A 291 0.68 -0.36 22.05
CA THR A 291 0.71 0.23 20.70
C THR A 291 -0.27 -0.48 19.78
N LEU A 292 -0.24 -1.81 19.74
CA LEU A 292 -1.13 -2.60 18.90
C LEU A 292 -2.60 -2.47 19.34
N GLY A 293 -2.86 -2.50 20.64
CA GLY A 293 -4.18 -2.31 21.21
C GLY A 293 -4.75 -0.94 20.84
N PHE A 294 -3.94 0.12 20.93
CA PHE A 294 -4.33 1.46 20.47
C PHE A 294 -4.67 1.46 18.97
N VAL A 295 -3.79 0.93 18.12
CA VAL A 295 -4.00 0.90 16.66
C VAL A 295 -5.26 0.11 16.30
N VAL A 296 -5.49 -1.04 16.93
CA VAL A 296 -6.67 -1.88 16.68
C VAL A 296 -7.94 -1.20 17.19
N ALA A 297 -7.92 -0.63 18.39
CA ALA A 297 -9.09 0.06 18.96
C ALA A 297 -9.50 1.27 18.12
N THR A 298 -8.54 2.10 17.70
CA THR A 298 -8.83 3.25 16.83
C THR A 298 -9.22 2.82 15.42
N ALA A 299 -8.69 1.71 14.91
CA ALA A 299 -9.11 1.17 13.61
C ALA A 299 -10.57 0.70 13.67
N PHE A 300 -10.97 -0.01 14.73
CA PHE A 300 -12.36 -0.43 14.94
C PHE A 300 -13.31 0.74 15.05
N TRP A 301 -12.86 1.85 15.65
CA TRP A 301 -13.68 3.03 15.86
C TRP A 301 -13.78 3.94 14.62
N LEU A 302 -12.68 4.20 13.91
CA LEU A 302 -12.63 5.26 12.89
C LEU A 302 -12.30 4.76 11.49
N PHE A 303 -11.67 3.59 11.35
CA PHE A 303 -11.20 3.09 10.05
C PHE A 303 -12.19 2.13 9.40
N TYR A 304 -12.77 1.20 10.17
CA TYR A 304 -13.70 0.19 9.65
C TYR A 304 -15.13 0.67 9.37
N PRO A 305 -15.74 1.56 10.18
CA PRO A 305 -17.14 1.93 9.98
C PRO A 305 -17.49 2.46 8.58
N PRO A 306 -16.67 3.28 7.90
CA PRO A 306 -16.97 3.72 6.54
C PRO A 306 -17.10 2.58 5.53
N ILE A 307 -16.24 1.56 5.64
CA ILE A 307 -16.20 0.39 4.75
C ILE A 307 -17.40 -0.52 5.01
N LEU A 308 -17.75 -0.72 6.27
CA LEU A 308 -18.87 -1.58 6.67
C LEU A 308 -20.22 -0.93 6.33
N ARG A 309 -20.35 0.40 6.48
CA ARG A 309 -21.57 1.13 6.12
C ARG A 309 -21.88 1.05 4.63
N SER A 310 -20.87 0.96 3.77
CA SER A 310 -21.05 0.78 2.33
C SER A 310 -21.25 -0.68 1.90
N ARG A 311 -21.27 -1.64 2.83
CA ARG A 311 -21.29 -3.09 2.55
C ARG A 311 -20.18 -3.56 1.60
N ALA A 312 -19.06 -2.84 1.60
CA ALA A 312 -17.92 -3.17 0.74
C ALA A 312 -17.28 -4.51 1.16
N ASP A 313 -17.43 -4.89 2.44
CA ASP A 313 -17.03 -6.19 2.95
C ASP A 313 -17.78 -7.35 2.27
N GLU A 314 -19.08 -7.20 1.99
CA GLU A 314 -19.86 -8.23 1.27
C GLU A 314 -19.35 -8.43 -0.16
N VAL A 315 -19.04 -7.32 -0.86
CA VAL A 315 -18.49 -7.34 -2.22
C VAL A 315 -17.09 -7.97 -2.24
N VAL A 316 -16.22 -7.58 -1.30
CA VAL A 316 -14.88 -8.16 -1.12
C VAL A 316 -14.96 -9.68 -0.96
N LEU A 317 -15.87 -10.15 -0.10
CA LEU A 317 -16.04 -11.59 0.14
C LEU A 317 -16.55 -12.33 -1.09
N ALA A 318 -17.51 -11.74 -1.82
CA ALA A 318 -18.03 -12.31 -3.06
C ALA A 318 -16.94 -12.41 -4.14
N GLU A 319 -16.15 -11.34 -4.34
CA GLU A 319 -15.05 -11.35 -5.30
C GLU A 319 -13.94 -12.34 -4.91
N CYS A 320 -13.59 -12.43 -3.63
CA CYS A 320 -12.64 -13.44 -3.13
C CYS A 320 -13.14 -14.85 -3.42
N ALA A 321 -14.42 -15.15 -3.12
CA ALA A 321 -15.03 -16.45 -3.39
C ALA A 321 -15.00 -16.80 -4.89
N ALA A 322 -15.33 -15.83 -5.76
CA ALA A 322 -15.27 -16.01 -7.20
C ALA A 322 -13.84 -16.28 -7.71
N ALA A 323 -12.84 -15.59 -7.16
CA ALA A 323 -11.43 -15.80 -7.51
C ALA A 323 -10.94 -17.20 -7.11
N MET A 324 -11.33 -17.70 -5.94
CA MET A 324 -10.97 -19.06 -5.51
C MET A 324 -11.63 -20.12 -6.38
N GLY A 325 -12.93 -19.98 -6.70
CA GLY A 325 -13.61 -20.90 -7.61
C GLY A 325 -12.93 -20.98 -8.97
N PHE A 326 -12.53 -19.84 -9.54
CA PHE A 326 -11.77 -19.79 -10.79
C PHE A 326 -10.43 -20.55 -10.70
N LEU A 327 -9.69 -20.39 -9.61
CA LEU A 327 -8.43 -21.11 -9.40
C LEU A 327 -8.62 -22.62 -9.24
N GLU A 328 -9.68 -23.04 -8.54
CA GLU A 328 -10.04 -24.46 -8.41
C GLU A 328 -10.41 -25.07 -9.77
N ASP A 329 -11.18 -24.36 -10.58
CA ASP A 329 -11.58 -24.81 -11.92
C ASP A 329 -10.39 -24.88 -12.87
N ALA A 330 -9.52 -23.87 -12.87
CA ALA A 330 -8.28 -23.88 -13.63
C ALA A 330 -7.35 -25.03 -13.20
N GLY A 331 -7.22 -25.26 -11.89
CA GLY A 331 -6.44 -26.36 -11.34
C GLY A 331 -6.99 -27.73 -11.77
N ARG A 332 -8.32 -27.91 -11.71
CA ARG A 332 -8.99 -29.12 -12.20
C ARG A 332 -8.77 -29.34 -13.69
N ALA A 333 -8.87 -28.28 -14.50
CA ALA A 333 -8.64 -28.35 -15.95
C ALA A 333 -7.20 -28.74 -16.28
N VAL A 334 -6.21 -28.18 -15.58
CA VAL A 334 -4.79 -28.54 -15.76
C VAL A 334 -4.55 -30.00 -15.38
N ILE A 335 -5.10 -30.47 -14.26
CA ILE A 335 -5.00 -31.88 -13.85
C ILE A 335 -5.65 -32.81 -14.89
N ALA A 336 -6.77 -32.41 -15.46
CA ALA A 336 -7.46 -33.16 -16.51
C ALA A 336 -6.68 -33.21 -17.83
N CYS A 337 -5.93 -32.16 -18.18
CA CYS A 337 -5.05 -32.15 -19.37
C CYS A 337 -3.76 -32.95 -19.19
N VAL A 338 -3.36 -33.26 -17.95
CA VAL A 338 -2.13 -34.01 -17.63
C VAL A 338 -2.41 -35.51 -17.46
N ARG A 339 -3.67 -35.93 -17.42
CA ARG A 339 -4.12 -37.34 -17.41
C ARG A 339 -4.46 -37.82 -18.81
#